data_AF-A0A975T7X9-F1
#
_entry.id   AF-A0A975T7X9-F1
#
_cell.length_a   1.000
_cell.length_b   1.000
_cell.length_c   1.000
_cell.angle_alpha   90.00
_cell.angle_beta   90.00
_cell.angle_gamma   90.00
#
_symmetry.space_group_name_H-M   'P 1'
#
loop_
_entity.id
_entity.type
_entity.pdbx_description
1 polymer ?
#
loop_
_entity_poly.entity_id
_entity_poly.type
_entity_poly.pdbx_seq_one_letter_code
_entity_poly.pdbx_strand_id
1 'polypeptide(L)'
;MAATDFKDYYAILGISKTASPEDIKQAFRKLARKYHPDVNPGNKQAEAKFKEVNEAYEVLSDPDKRKKYDQFGQYWKQVGEGFPGGAGVDMGGFDFSQYGSFDDFVNELLGRFGGGAPRGGRQGYSYRTSTGKPPGGFGGFNDYGFQDSSSVAGQDTEATITLTFAEAFAGVQKRFSLGNETLDVRIPAGSKTGTRLRVRGKGQFNPMTQQRGDLYLKVELQPHSFFQIEGDNLVCEVPITPDEAALGASIDVPTPDGSVNVKLPAGVRSGQSLRLRGKGWPVAKGGRGDQFVKVAIVPPKDLSQQEREYYEKLRAIRTYNPRSHLQQIRF
;
A
#
# COMPACT_ATOMS: atom_id res chain seq x y z
N MET A 1 -35.84 -22.38 -21.58
CA MET A 1 -36.15 -21.38 -20.53
C MET A 1 -34.84 -20.71 -20.13
N ALA A 2 -34.46 -19.62 -20.79
CA ALA A 2 -33.16 -18.95 -20.62
C ALA A 2 -33.29 -17.68 -19.76
N ALA A 3 -33.78 -17.85 -18.52
CA ALA A 3 -34.17 -16.72 -17.67
C ALA A 3 -33.41 -16.63 -16.33
N THR A 4 -32.29 -17.33 -16.13
CA THR A 4 -31.72 -17.50 -14.78
C THR A 4 -30.27 -17.06 -14.54
N ASP A 5 -29.50 -16.63 -15.54
CA ASP A 5 -28.05 -16.36 -15.35
C ASP A 5 -27.67 -14.87 -15.21
N PHE A 6 -28.62 -13.93 -15.24
CA PHE A 6 -28.29 -12.52 -15.03
C PHE A 6 -28.19 -12.19 -13.53
N LYS A 7 -27.00 -11.82 -13.06
CA LYS A 7 -26.80 -11.37 -11.67
C LYS A 7 -27.04 -9.87 -11.56
N ASP A 8 -28.07 -9.47 -10.82
CA ASP A 8 -28.30 -8.06 -10.52
C ASP A 8 -27.39 -7.58 -9.37
N TYR A 9 -26.27 -6.96 -9.72
CA TYR A 9 -25.30 -6.42 -8.75
C TYR A 9 -25.87 -5.33 -7.85
N TYR A 10 -26.88 -4.58 -8.31
CA TYR A 10 -27.55 -3.60 -7.46
C TYR A 10 -28.39 -4.30 -6.38
N ALA A 11 -29.05 -5.40 -6.73
CA ALA A 11 -29.79 -6.22 -5.77
C ALA A 11 -28.85 -6.95 -4.79
N ILE A 12 -27.70 -7.43 -5.26
CA ILE A 12 -26.68 -8.09 -4.41
C ILE A 12 -26.13 -7.11 -3.36
N LEU A 13 -25.87 -5.86 -3.74
CA LEU A 13 -25.44 -4.82 -2.81
C LEU A 13 -26.59 -4.18 -2.02
N GLY A 14 -27.84 -4.44 -2.39
CA GLY A 14 -29.03 -3.88 -1.76
C GLY A 14 -29.18 -2.36 -1.97
N ILE A 15 -28.80 -1.88 -3.15
CA ILE A 15 -28.78 -0.45 -3.51
C ILE A 15 -29.61 -0.17 -4.77
N SER A 16 -29.97 1.10 -4.98
CA SER A 16 -30.64 1.56 -6.20
C SER A 16 -29.68 1.62 -7.39
N LYS A 17 -30.21 1.49 -8.61
CA LYS A 17 -29.47 1.76 -9.87
C LYS A 17 -28.99 3.21 -9.99
N THR A 18 -29.66 4.13 -9.30
CA THR A 18 -29.28 5.55 -9.21
C THR A 18 -28.31 5.86 -8.08
N ALA A 19 -27.81 4.85 -7.36
CA ALA A 19 -26.91 5.03 -6.22
C ALA A 19 -25.60 5.74 -6.63
N SER A 20 -25.13 6.61 -5.76
CA SER A 20 -23.87 7.32 -5.93
C SER A 20 -22.68 6.36 -5.71
N PRO A 21 -21.46 6.71 -6.18
CA PRO A 21 -20.25 5.92 -5.92
C PRO A 21 -19.98 5.71 -4.42
N GLU A 22 -20.33 6.70 -3.59
CA GLU A 22 -20.18 6.60 -2.13
C GLU A 22 -21.18 5.61 -1.53
N ASP A 23 -22.42 5.57 -2.02
CA ASP A 23 -23.42 4.60 -1.55
C ASP A 23 -23.02 3.16 -1.90
N ILE A 24 -22.49 2.94 -3.11
CA ILE A 24 -21.95 1.65 -3.55
C ILE A 24 -20.84 1.17 -2.60
N LYS A 25 -19.92 2.07 -2.27
CA LYS A 25 -18.79 1.80 -1.37
C LYS A 25 -19.22 1.55 0.07
N GLN A 26 -20.23 2.28 0.56
CA GLN A 26 -20.78 2.08 1.90
C GLN A 26 -21.51 0.73 2.00
N ALA A 27 -22.34 0.39 1.02
CA ALA A 27 -23.05 -0.89 0.95
C ALA A 27 -22.06 -2.08 0.91
N PHE A 28 -21.04 -1.98 0.06
CA PHE A 28 -19.96 -2.96 0.00
C PHE A 28 -19.27 -3.16 1.35
N ARG A 29 -18.83 -2.08 2.02
CA ARG A 29 -18.16 -2.18 3.32
C ARG A 29 -19.02 -2.85 4.39
N LYS A 30 -20.34 -2.58 4.37
CA LYS A 30 -21.30 -3.18 5.31
C LYS A 30 -21.44 -4.69 5.07
N LEU A 31 -21.58 -5.11 3.81
CA LEU A 31 -21.76 -6.52 3.45
C LEU A 31 -20.45 -7.31 3.53
N ALA A 32 -19.32 -6.72 3.14
CA ALA A 32 -17.99 -7.33 3.24
C ALA A 32 -17.63 -7.64 4.70
N ARG A 33 -17.93 -6.73 5.64
CA ARG A 33 -17.76 -7.01 7.08
C ARG A 33 -18.70 -8.10 7.57
N LYS A 34 -19.94 -8.15 7.08
CA LYS A 34 -20.94 -9.15 7.48
C LYS A 34 -20.57 -10.56 7.02
N TYR A 35 -20.00 -10.70 5.84
CA TYR A 35 -19.67 -11.99 5.22
C TYR A 35 -18.17 -12.30 5.20
N HIS A 36 -17.33 -11.55 5.92
CA HIS A 36 -15.89 -11.76 5.93
C HIS A 36 -15.53 -13.17 6.42
N PRO A 37 -14.54 -13.86 5.82
CA PRO A 37 -14.10 -15.18 6.25
C PRO A 37 -13.67 -15.22 7.72
N ASP A 38 -13.01 -14.18 8.22
CA ASP A 38 -12.55 -14.11 9.61
C ASP A 38 -13.70 -14.04 10.63
N VAL A 39 -14.84 -13.44 10.28
CA VAL A 39 -16.01 -13.39 11.18
C VAL A 39 -17.00 -14.54 10.94
N ASN A 40 -16.84 -15.28 9.83
CA ASN A 40 -17.63 -16.46 9.49
C ASN A 40 -16.74 -17.65 9.06
N PRO A 41 -15.82 -18.12 9.91
CA PRO A 41 -14.90 -19.21 9.53
C PRO A 41 -15.68 -20.51 9.22
N GLY A 42 -15.37 -21.12 8.08
CA GLY A 42 -15.97 -22.40 7.66
C GLY A 42 -17.40 -22.32 7.12
N ASN A 43 -18.01 -21.12 7.05
CA ASN A 43 -19.35 -20.95 6.51
C ASN A 43 -19.33 -20.77 4.98
N LYS A 44 -19.58 -21.85 4.24
CA LYS A 44 -19.62 -21.85 2.77
C LYS A 44 -20.63 -20.88 2.16
N GLN A 45 -21.75 -20.61 2.84
CA GLN A 45 -22.76 -19.66 2.34
C GLN A 45 -22.29 -18.22 2.50
N ALA A 46 -21.60 -17.90 3.60
CA ALA A 46 -20.99 -16.58 3.78
C ALA A 46 -19.87 -16.35 2.76
N GLU A 47 -19.06 -17.37 2.48
CA GLU A 47 -18.01 -17.29 1.46
C GLU A 47 -18.57 -17.04 0.05
N ALA A 48 -19.65 -17.74 -0.33
CA ALA A 48 -20.33 -17.52 -1.61
C ALA A 48 -20.87 -16.08 -1.73
N LYS A 49 -21.57 -15.60 -0.69
CA LYS A 49 -22.07 -14.21 -0.66
C LYS A 49 -20.95 -13.18 -0.66
N PHE A 50 -19.83 -13.47 -0.01
CA PHE A 50 -18.66 -12.59 -0.03
C PHE A 50 -18.05 -12.46 -1.43
N LYS A 51 -17.98 -13.56 -2.18
CA LYS A 51 -17.53 -13.56 -3.59
C LYS A 51 -18.46 -12.73 -4.47
N GLU A 52 -19.77 -12.92 -4.36
CA GLU A 52 -20.78 -12.13 -5.10
C GLU A 52 -20.72 -10.64 -4.77
N VAL A 53 -20.55 -10.28 -3.49
CA VAL A 53 -20.43 -8.89 -3.04
C VAL A 53 -19.15 -8.23 -3.56
N ASN A 54 -18.04 -8.95 -3.61
CA ASN A 54 -16.80 -8.45 -4.19
C ASN A 54 -16.93 -8.25 -5.70
N GLU A 55 -17.50 -9.22 -6.41
CA GLU A 55 -17.76 -9.14 -7.85
C GLU A 55 -18.66 -7.94 -8.21
N ALA A 56 -19.75 -7.75 -7.46
CA ALA A 56 -20.65 -6.61 -7.62
C ALA A 56 -19.93 -5.28 -7.42
N TYR A 57 -19.06 -5.18 -6.41
CA TYR A 57 -18.31 -3.96 -6.15
C TYR A 57 -17.24 -3.69 -7.22
N GLU A 58 -16.52 -4.70 -7.70
CA GLU A 58 -15.50 -4.54 -8.76
C GLU A 58 -16.09 -4.03 -10.07
N VAL A 59 -17.33 -4.42 -10.38
CA VAL A 59 -18.04 -3.97 -11.58
C VAL A 59 -18.68 -2.59 -11.37
N LEU A 60 -19.33 -2.34 -10.22
CA LEU A 60 -20.08 -1.10 -10.00
C LEU A 60 -19.24 0.08 -9.49
N SER A 61 -18.04 -0.17 -8.92
CA SER A 61 -17.17 0.90 -8.39
C SER A 61 -16.43 1.67 -9.48
N ASP A 62 -16.21 1.06 -10.64
CA ASP A 62 -15.55 1.68 -11.79
C ASP A 62 -16.61 2.26 -12.76
N PRO A 63 -16.56 3.56 -13.11
CA PRO A 63 -17.54 4.18 -13.98
C PRO A 63 -17.69 3.54 -15.36
N ASP A 64 -16.58 3.09 -15.96
CA ASP A 64 -16.58 2.50 -17.30
C ASP A 64 -17.13 1.07 -17.26
N LYS A 65 -16.80 0.29 -16.21
CA LYS A 65 -17.35 -1.06 -16.02
C LYS A 65 -18.83 -1.03 -15.67
N ARG A 66 -19.26 -0.09 -14.82
CA ARG A 66 -20.67 0.13 -14.48
C ARG A 66 -21.49 0.44 -15.73
N LYS A 67 -20.97 1.32 -16.60
CA LYS A 67 -21.62 1.66 -17.87
C LYS A 67 -21.80 0.44 -18.77
N LYS A 68 -20.75 -0.38 -18.93
CA LYS A 68 -20.81 -1.62 -19.73
C LYS A 68 -21.76 -2.64 -19.14
N TYR A 69 -21.80 -2.80 -17.81
CA TYR A 69 -22.75 -3.67 -17.12
C TYR A 69 -24.20 -3.20 -17.30
N ASP A 70 -24.45 -1.90 -17.18
CA ASP A 70 -25.78 -1.32 -17.38
C ASP A 70 -26.26 -1.49 -18.84
N GLN A 71 -25.36 -1.34 -19.82
CA GLN A 71 -25.63 -1.61 -21.24
C GLN A 71 -25.91 -3.09 -21.50
N PHE A 72 -25.07 -3.99 -20.97
CA PHE A 72 -25.26 -5.43 -21.13
C PHE A 72 -26.55 -5.92 -20.48
N GLY A 73 -26.92 -5.37 -19.31
CA GLY A 73 -28.19 -5.69 -18.67
C GLY A 73 -29.42 -5.27 -19.47
N GLN A 74 -29.33 -4.23 -20.29
CA GLN A 74 -30.41 -3.85 -21.21
C GLN A 74 -30.47 -4.79 -22.43
N TYR A 75 -29.31 -5.11 -23.00
CA TYR A 75 -29.19 -6.10 -24.09
C TYR A 75 -29.74 -7.47 -23.68
N TRP A 76 -29.35 -7.97 -22.50
CA TRP A 76 -29.78 -9.28 -21.99
C TRP A 76 -31.29 -9.37 -21.77
N LYS A 77 -31.92 -8.26 -21.35
CA LYS A 77 -33.39 -8.17 -21.26
C LYS A 77 -34.06 -8.23 -22.62
N GLN A 78 -33.49 -7.56 -23.63
CA GLN A 78 -34.02 -7.57 -25.01
C GLN A 78 -33.89 -8.93 -25.68
N VAL A 79 -32.78 -9.64 -25.44
CA VAL A 79 -32.57 -11.01 -25.95
C VAL A 79 -33.49 -12.03 -25.25
N GLY A 80 -33.74 -11.86 -23.95
CA GLY A 80 -34.63 -12.72 -23.16
C GLY A 80 -36.12 -12.65 -23.54
N GLU A 81 -36.57 -11.57 -24.19
CA GLU A 81 -37.97 -11.37 -24.64
C GLU A 81 -38.27 -11.95 -26.04
N GLY A 82 -37.34 -12.71 -26.65
CA GLY A 82 -37.64 -13.53 -27.82
C GLY A 82 -37.49 -12.85 -29.18
N PHE A 83 -36.67 -11.79 -29.28
CA PHE A 83 -36.27 -11.25 -30.59
C PHE A 83 -35.35 -12.23 -31.33
N PRO A 84 -35.70 -12.68 -32.55
CA PRO A 84 -34.90 -13.66 -33.28
C PRO A 84 -33.68 -12.98 -33.89
N GLY A 85 -32.51 -13.44 -33.48
CA GLY A 85 -31.31 -13.60 -34.30
C GLY A 85 -30.81 -12.43 -35.15
N GLY A 86 -29.57 -12.03 -34.86
CA GLY A 86 -28.62 -11.75 -35.94
C GLY A 86 -28.79 -10.41 -36.65
N ALA A 87 -28.47 -9.33 -35.94
CA ALA A 87 -27.87 -8.15 -36.56
C ALA A 87 -26.97 -7.54 -35.49
N GLY A 88 -25.70 -7.28 -35.81
CA GLY A 88 -24.74 -6.70 -34.89
C GLY A 88 -25.31 -5.44 -34.26
N VAL A 89 -25.79 -5.55 -33.02
CA VAL A 89 -26.25 -4.40 -32.24
C VAL A 89 -24.99 -3.83 -31.61
N ASP A 90 -24.29 -3.00 -32.38
CA ASP A 90 -23.23 -2.17 -31.88
C ASP A 90 -23.83 -1.17 -30.88
N MET A 91 -23.83 -1.56 -29.61
CA MET A 91 -24.38 -0.77 -28.49
C MET A 91 -23.26 0.09 -27.89
N GLY A 92 -22.66 0.94 -28.72
CA GLY A 92 -21.61 1.89 -28.32
C GLY A 92 -20.18 1.35 -28.44
N GLY A 93 -19.88 0.66 -29.54
CA GLY A 93 -18.55 0.18 -29.92
C GLY A 93 -18.11 -1.13 -29.28
N PHE A 94 -19.05 -1.89 -28.70
CA PHE A 94 -18.77 -3.16 -28.04
C PHE A 94 -19.77 -4.22 -28.49
N ASP A 95 -19.25 -5.30 -29.06
CA ASP A 95 -20.07 -6.41 -29.55
C ASP A 95 -20.42 -7.35 -28.39
N PHE A 96 -21.63 -7.21 -27.85
CA PHE A 96 -22.10 -8.07 -26.76
C PHE A 96 -22.61 -9.44 -27.25
N SER A 97 -22.72 -9.66 -28.57
CA SER A 97 -23.18 -10.92 -29.13
C SER A 97 -22.15 -12.05 -29.04
N GLN A 98 -20.88 -11.70 -28.76
CA GLN A 98 -19.79 -12.67 -28.58
C GLN A 98 -19.83 -13.42 -27.24
N TYR A 99 -20.64 -12.95 -26.27
CA TYR A 99 -20.73 -13.56 -24.94
C TYR A 99 -21.86 -14.59 -24.86
N GLY A 100 -21.48 -15.84 -24.59
CA GLY A 100 -22.44 -16.94 -24.40
C GLY A 100 -23.13 -16.95 -23.03
N SER A 101 -22.54 -16.30 -22.02
CA SER A 101 -23.09 -16.18 -20.66
C SER A 101 -22.75 -14.85 -20.00
N PHE A 102 -23.51 -14.47 -18.97
CA PHE A 102 -23.23 -13.27 -18.18
C PHE A 102 -21.90 -13.38 -17.41
N ASP A 103 -21.54 -14.58 -16.94
CA ASP A 103 -20.27 -14.82 -16.26
C ASP A 103 -19.07 -14.65 -17.21
N ASP A 104 -19.18 -15.04 -18.49
CA ASP A 104 -18.12 -14.83 -19.49
C ASP A 104 -17.86 -13.33 -19.72
N PHE A 105 -18.95 -12.55 -19.86
CA PHE A 105 -18.88 -11.10 -19.98
C PHE A 105 -18.21 -10.46 -18.76
N VAL A 106 -18.62 -10.84 -17.54
CA VAL A 106 -18.06 -10.29 -16.30
C VAL A 106 -16.59 -10.65 -16.15
N ASN A 107 -16.20 -11.89 -16.49
CA ASN A 107 -14.82 -12.33 -16.39
C ASN A 107 -13.89 -11.57 -17.34
N GLU A 108 -14.34 -11.25 -18.55
CA GLU A 108 -13.62 -10.39 -19.48
C GLU A 108 -13.59 -8.93 -18.99
N LEU A 109 -14.73 -8.41 -18.53
CA LEU A 109 -14.86 -7.04 -17.99
C LEU A 109 -13.94 -6.79 -16.78
N LEU A 110 -13.74 -7.83 -15.96
CA LEU A 110 -12.85 -7.79 -14.79
C LEU A 110 -11.40 -8.17 -15.14
N GLY A 111 -11.11 -8.52 -16.40
CA GLY A 111 -9.77 -8.91 -16.83
C GLY A 111 -9.26 -10.20 -16.20
N ARG A 112 -10.18 -11.05 -15.69
CA ARG A 112 -9.85 -12.35 -15.07
C ARG A 112 -9.37 -13.38 -16.10
N PHE A 113 -9.64 -13.13 -17.38
CA PHE A 113 -9.03 -13.80 -18.53
C PHE A 113 -8.15 -12.81 -19.33
N GLY A 114 -7.02 -12.42 -18.76
CA GLY A 114 -5.98 -11.66 -19.45
C GLY A 114 -4.94 -12.57 -20.10
N GLY A 115 -5.29 -13.23 -21.19
CA GLY A 115 -4.35 -14.08 -21.94
C GLY A 115 -5.00 -14.77 -23.13
N GLY A 116 -5.20 -14.05 -24.22
CA GLY A 116 -5.72 -14.63 -25.45
C GLY A 116 -4.71 -15.58 -26.10
N ALA A 117 -5.11 -16.84 -26.28
CA ALA A 117 -4.89 -17.60 -27.51
C ALA A 117 -5.81 -18.84 -27.52
N PRO A 118 -6.22 -19.33 -28.70
CA PRO A 118 -7.47 -20.04 -28.92
C PRO A 118 -7.33 -21.54 -28.64
N ARG A 119 -8.39 -22.17 -28.12
CA ARG A 119 -8.77 -23.51 -28.59
C ARG A 119 -10.11 -23.97 -28.02
N GLY A 120 -10.99 -24.40 -28.93
CA GLY A 120 -11.86 -25.52 -28.63
C GLY A 120 -11.00 -26.71 -28.20
N GLY A 121 -11.42 -27.38 -27.13
CA GLY A 121 -10.70 -28.53 -26.60
C GLY A 121 -11.03 -28.77 -25.14
N ARG A 122 -12.07 -29.56 -24.91
CA ARG A 122 -12.46 -30.14 -23.61
C ARG A 122 -11.27 -30.63 -22.80
N GLN A 123 -11.18 -30.21 -21.53
CA GLN A 123 -10.80 -31.00 -20.35
C GLN A 123 -10.86 -30.05 -19.14
N GLY A 124 -11.73 -30.22 -18.15
CA GLY A 124 -11.92 -31.43 -17.36
C GLY A 124 -11.03 -31.34 -16.10
N TYR A 125 -11.41 -30.52 -15.12
CA TYR A 125 -10.74 -30.48 -13.82
C TYR A 125 -11.08 -31.75 -13.03
N SER A 126 -10.23 -32.76 -13.12
CA SER A 126 -10.24 -33.90 -12.20
C SER A 126 -9.34 -33.59 -11.00
N TYR A 127 -9.92 -33.60 -9.79
CA TYR A 127 -9.17 -33.70 -8.55
C TYR A 127 -8.27 -34.94 -8.60
N ARG A 128 -6.95 -34.77 -8.48
CA ARG A 128 -6.04 -35.88 -8.16
C ARG A 128 -5.84 -35.96 -6.66
N THR A 129 -6.64 -36.83 -6.05
CA THR A 129 -6.30 -37.50 -4.80
C THR A 129 -5.11 -38.44 -5.04
N SER A 130 -4.16 -38.38 -4.11
CA SER A 130 -3.03 -39.29 -3.98
C SER A 130 -3.48 -40.74 -3.86
N THR A 131 -3.20 -41.59 -4.85
CA THR A 131 -3.01 -43.03 -4.64
C THR A 131 -2.35 -43.70 -5.84
N GLY A 132 -1.30 -44.49 -5.60
CA GLY A 132 -1.05 -45.75 -6.31
C GLY A 132 -0.55 -45.69 -7.75
N LYS A 133 0.78 -45.74 -7.88
CA LYS A 133 1.51 -46.23 -9.06
C LYS A 133 1.03 -47.64 -9.46
N PRO A 134 0.98 -47.97 -10.76
CA PRO A 134 1.48 -49.26 -11.20
C PRO A 134 2.45 -49.17 -12.40
N PRO A 135 3.25 -50.24 -12.63
CA PRO A 135 4.45 -50.19 -13.43
C PRO A 135 4.32 -50.86 -14.81
N GLY A 136 5.05 -50.33 -15.79
CA GLY A 136 5.49 -51.07 -16.97
C GLY A 136 4.83 -50.65 -18.28
N GLY A 137 5.66 -50.35 -19.29
CA GLY A 137 5.22 -50.44 -20.69
C GLY A 137 5.74 -49.40 -21.68
N PHE A 138 7.03 -49.52 -22.05
CA PHE A 138 7.55 -49.48 -23.43
C PHE A 138 7.55 -48.20 -24.31
N GLY A 139 8.78 -47.84 -24.75
CA GLY A 139 9.13 -47.13 -26.01
C GLY A 139 8.99 -45.61 -25.98
N GLY A 140 10.03 -44.78 -25.94
CA GLY A 140 11.32 -44.88 -26.63
C GLY A 140 11.20 -44.33 -28.04
N PHE A 141 11.21 -43.00 -28.21
CA PHE A 141 11.66 -42.24 -29.40
C PHE A 141 11.62 -40.73 -29.09
N ASN A 142 12.69 -40.02 -29.47
CA ASN A 142 12.96 -38.57 -29.39
C ASN A 142 13.57 -38.02 -28.09
N ASP A 143 14.83 -38.43 -27.88
CA ASP A 143 15.89 -37.57 -27.39
C ASP A 143 16.23 -36.52 -28.47
N TYR A 144 15.60 -35.34 -28.39
CA TYR A 144 16.11 -34.08 -28.94
C TYR A 144 15.57 -32.98 -28.02
N GLY A 145 16.36 -32.65 -27.00
CA GLY A 145 16.11 -31.50 -26.14
C GLY A 145 16.14 -30.22 -26.95
N PHE A 146 14.98 -29.78 -27.45
CA PHE A 146 14.71 -28.35 -27.57
C PHE A 146 14.55 -27.83 -26.16
N GLN A 147 15.67 -27.34 -25.62
CA GLN A 147 15.61 -26.43 -24.49
C GLN A 147 14.79 -25.24 -24.97
N ASP A 148 13.56 -25.16 -24.46
CA ASP A 148 12.68 -24.01 -24.61
C ASP A 148 13.54 -22.77 -24.39
N SER A 149 13.79 -22.03 -25.47
CA SER A 149 14.42 -20.73 -25.44
C SER A 149 13.40 -19.79 -24.81
N SER A 150 13.21 -19.93 -23.50
CA SER A 150 12.67 -18.88 -22.67
C SER A 150 13.54 -17.67 -22.98
N SER A 151 12.96 -16.72 -23.70
CA SER A 151 13.52 -15.41 -24.02
C SER A 151 14.45 -14.97 -22.91
N VAL A 152 15.76 -14.95 -23.18
CA VAL A 152 16.74 -14.42 -22.23
C VAL A 152 16.51 -12.91 -22.18
N ALA A 153 15.56 -12.51 -21.34
CA ALA A 153 15.28 -11.12 -21.05
C ALA A 153 16.60 -10.45 -20.64
N GLY A 154 16.80 -9.20 -21.04
CA GLY A 154 18.02 -8.47 -20.71
C GLY A 154 18.28 -8.50 -19.20
N GLN A 155 19.56 -8.51 -18.79
CA GLN A 155 19.92 -8.61 -17.39
C GLN A 155 19.45 -7.37 -16.63
N ASP A 156 18.76 -7.58 -15.50
CA ASP A 156 18.35 -6.50 -14.61
C ASP A 156 19.58 -5.88 -13.95
N THR A 157 19.57 -4.55 -13.81
CA THR A 157 20.65 -3.77 -13.20
C THR A 157 20.16 -3.14 -11.90
N GLU A 158 21.04 -3.04 -10.90
CA GLU A 158 20.76 -2.32 -9.66
C GLU A 158 21.66 -1.10 -9.53
N ALA A 159 21.11 0.02 -9.05
CA ALA A 159 21.88 1.20 -8.68
C ALA A 159 21.32 1.81 -7.40
N THR A 160 22.14 2.56 -6.67
CA THR A 160 21.72 3.26 -5.45
C THR A 160 21.45 4.72 -5.77
N ILE A 161 20.36 5.26 -5.23
CA ILE A 161 20.05 6.68 -5.30
C ILE A 161 20.00 7.29 -3.91
N THR A 162 20.83 8.30 -3.69
CA THR A 162 20.89 9.01 -2.42
C THR A 162 19.90 10.18 -2.41
N LEU A 163 19.08 10.26 -1.36
CA LEU A 163 18.11 11.33 -1.17
C LEU A 163 18.34 12.04 0.16
N THR A 164 18.09 13.35 0.14
CA THR A 164 17.97 14.13 1.39
C THR A 164 16.66 13.81 2.10
N PHE A 165 16.59 14.13 3.39
CA PHE A 165 15.36 13.98 4.17
C PHE A 165 14.16 14.71 3.53
N ALA A 166 14.36 15.95 3.08
CA ALA A 166 13.31 16.77 2.47
C ALA A 166 12.83 16.21 1.13
N GLU A 167 13.75 15.76 0.26
CA GLU A 167 13.41 15.13 -1.02
C GLU A 167 12.57 13.86 -0.81
N ALA A 168 12.97 13.01 0.13
CA ALA A 168 12.26 11.78 0.42
C ALA A 168 10.91 12.01 1.12
N PHE A 169 10.84 13.04 1.98
CA PHE A 169 9.61 13.44 2.66
C PHE A 169 8.57 13.95 1.65
N ALA A 170 8.90 14.93 0.82
CA ALA A 170 7.96 15.52 -0.14
C ALA A 170 7.74 14.65 -1.39
N GLY A 171 8.70 13.78 -1.72
CA GLY A 171 8.80 13.15 -3.03
C GLY A 171 9.43 14.11 -4.04
N VAL A 172 10.11 13.57 -5.05
CA VAL A 172 10.87 14.36 -6.01
C VAL A 172 10.94 13.67 -7.36
N GLN A 173 10.98 14.45 -8.45
CA GLN A 173 11.45 13.97 -9.74
C GLN A 173 12.95 14.27 -9.82
N LYS A 174 13.78 13.22 -9.73
CA LYS A 174 15.22 13.37 -9.70
C LYS A 174 15.81 12.85 -11.00
N ARG A 175 16.69 13.67 -11.58
CA ARG A 175 17.50 13.30 -12.73
C ARG A 175 18.69 12.47 -12.25
N PHE A 176 18.85 11.30 -12.82
CA PHE A 176 19.88 10.34 -12.48
C PHE A 176 20.66 9.95 -13.74
N SER A 177 21.98 9.98 -13.67
CA SER A 177 22.84 9.55 -14.77
C SER A 177 23.34 8.13 -14.53
N LEU A 178 23.02 7.21 -15.43
CA LEU A 178 23.51 5.84 -15.44
C LEU A 178 24.46 5.65 -16.63
N GLY A 179 25.77 5.69 -16.37
CA GLY A 179 26.78 5.68 -17.43
C GLY A 179 26.62 6.90 -18.33
N ASN A 180 26.19 6.67 -19.58
CA ASN A 180 26.04 7.71 -20.60
C ASN A 180 24.59 8.18 -20.79
N GLU A 181 23.63 7.59 -20.06
CA GLU A 181 22.21 7.94 -20.16
C GLU A 181 21.73 8.73 -18.95
N THR A 182 20.90 9.74 -19.21
CA THR A 182 20.24 10.54 -18.18
C THR A 182 18.77 10.14 -18.11
N LEU A 183 18.30 9.83 -16.91
CA LEU A 183 16.96 9.31 -16.63
C LEU A 183 16.26 10.20 -15.60
N ASP A 184 15.03 10.63 -15.91
CA ASP A 184 14.20 11.34 -14.94
C ASP A 184 13.28 10.34 -14.23
N VAL A 185 13.51 10.13 -12.94
CA VAL A 185 12.77 9.15 -12.13
C VAL A 185 11.93 9.86 -11.09
N ARG A 186 10.64 9.51 -11.04
CA ARG A 186 9.71 10.00 -10.01
C ARG A 186 9.80 9.12 -8.77
N ILE A 187 10.18 9.74 -7.67
CA ILE A 187 10.31 9.10 -6.36
C ILE A 187 9.10 9.50 -5.52
N PRO A 188 8.33 8.53 -5.01
CA PRO A 188 7.16 8.83 -4.20
C PRO A 188 7.55 9.42 -2.85
N ALA A 189 6.70 10.31 -2.34
CA ALA A 189 6.79 10.83 -0.98
C ALA A 189 6.79 9.69 0.04
N GLY A 190 7.59 9.84 1.10
CA GLY A 190 7.73 8.83 2.14
C GLY A 190 8.65 7.67 1.78
N SER A 191 9.44 7.77 0.70
CA SER A 191 10.43 6.74 0.34
C SER A 191 11.49 6.58 1.45
N LYS A 192 11.70 5.36 1.93
CA LYS A 192 12.65 5.05 3.02
C LYS A 192 13.91 4.39 2.48
N THR A 193 14.98 4.39 3.28
CA THR A 193 16.18 3.59 3.00
C THR A 193 15.80 2.13 2.74
N GLY A 194 16.31 1.57 1.65
CA GLY A 194 16.02 0.21 1.21
C GLY A 194 14.81 0.08 0.27
N THR A 195 14.04 1.15 0.03
CA THR A 195 12.96 1.14 -0.97
C THR A 195 13.54 0.83 -2.35
N ARG A 196 12.97 -0.17 -3.06
CA ARG A 196 13.38 -0.55 -4.42
C ARG A 196 12.40 0.01 -5.44
N LEU A 197 12.87 0.86 -6.35
CA LEU A 197 12.08 1.48 -7.41
C LEU A 197 12.45 0.88 -8.75
N ARG A 198 11.48 0.33 -9.48
CA ARG A 198 11.69 -0.26 -10.81
C ARG A 198 11.53 0.78 -11.91
N VAL A 199 12.54 0.93 -12.75
CA VAL A 199 12.52 1.74 -13.97
C VAL A 199 12.58 0.79 -15.17
N ARG A 200 11.44 0.65 -15.85
CA ARG A 200 11.26 -0.37 -16.91
C ARG A 200 12.14 -0.07 -18.13
N GLY A 201 12.78 -1.11 -18.67
CA GLY A 201 13.58 -1.06 -19.91
C GLY A 201 14.87 -0.24 -19.83
N LYS A 202 15.34 0.07 -18.61
CA LYS A 202 16.56 0.86 -18.33
C LYS A 202 17.70 0.04 -17.74
N GLY A 203 17.56 -1.28 -17.69
CA GLY A 203 18.63 -2.21 -17.34
C GLY A 203 19.61 -2.42 -18.50
N GLN A 204 20.48 -3.42 -18.34
CA GLN A 204 21.59 -3.65 -19.27
C GLN A 204 21.08 -4.06 -20.66
N PHE A 205 21.67 -3.48 -21.70
CA PHE A 205 21.41 -3.85 -23.07
C PHE A 205 22.11 -5.17 -23.39
N ASN A 206 21.35 -6.16 -23.83
CA ASN A 206 21.89 -7.43 -24.29
C ASN A 206 22.07 -7.40 -25.82
N PRO A 207 23.31 -7.43 -26.35
CA PRO A 207 23.56 -7.36 -27.79
C PRO A 207 23.07 -8.60 -28.55
N MET A 208 22.91 -9.75 -27.89
CA MET A 208 22.42 -10.99 -28.54
C MET A 208 20.90 -11.00 -28.70
N THR A 209 20.15 -10.49 -27.71
CA THR A 209 18.68 -10.49 -27.75
C THR A 209 18.08 -9.15 -28.17
N GLN A 210 18.91 -8.11 -28.33
CA GLN A 210 18.52 -6.72 -28.61
C GLN A 210 17.53 -6.13 -27.59
N GLN A 211 17.35 -6.77 -26.43
CA GLN A 211 16.44 -6.35 -25.38
C GLN A 211 17.21 -5.72 -24.22
N ARG A 212 16.55 -4.80 -23.51
CA ARG A 212 17.04 -4.23 -22.24
C ARG A 212 16.30 -4.87 -21.07
N GLY A 213 17.03 -5.16 -20.00
CA GLY A 213 16.44 -5.51 -18.71
C GLY A 213 15.83 -4.28 -18.02
N ASP A 214 15.48 -4.42 -16.74
CA ASP A 214 15.01 -3.32 -15.91
C ASP A 214 16.09 -2.77 -14.99
N LEU A 215 15.94 -1.52 -14.56
CA LEU A 215 16.80 -0.90 -13.55
C LEU A 215 16.04 -0.83 -12.22
N TYR A 216 16.62 -1.39 -11.17
CA TYR A 216 16.14 -1.24 -9.80
C TYR A 216 16.99 -0.21 -9.06
N LEU A 217 16.36 0.89 -8.68
CA LEU A 217 16.98 1.91 -7.84
C LEU A 217 16.71 1.61 -6.37
N LYS A 218 17.76 1.37 -5.59
CA LYS A 218 17.70 1.27 -4.14
C LYS A 218 17.84 2.65 -3.53
N VAL A 219 16.83 3.10 -2.81
CA VAL A 219 16.85 4.39 -2.12
C VAL A 219 17.74 4.30 -0.88
N GLU A 220 18.61 5.29 -0.71
CA GLU A 220 19.41 5.51 0.49
C GLU A 220 19.18 6.94 1.00
N LEU A 221 18.69 7.06 2.23
CA LEU A 221 18.47 8.37 2.85
C LEU A 221 19.75 8.84 3.55
N GLN A 222 20.10 10.10 3.31
CA GLN A 222 21.10 10.77 4.12
C GLN A 222 20.61 10.88 5.58
N PRO A 223 21.45 10.56 6.57
CA PRO A 223 21.12 10.79 7.97
C PRO A 223 20.76 12.25 8.22
N HIS A 224 19.66 12.49 8.93
CA HIS A 224 19.27 13.84 9.34
C HIS A 224 19.76 14.13 10.76
N SER A 225 20.28 15.34 11.00
CA SER A 225 20.86 15.70 12.31
C SER A 225 19.84 15.77 13.44
N PHE A 226 18.57 16.08 13.12
CA PHE A 226 17.52 16.31 14.11
C PHE A 226 16.41 15.24 14.11
N PHE A 227 16.20 14.54 12.98
CA PHE A 227 15.07 13.64 12.81
C PHE A 227 15.57 12.22 12.59
N GLN A 228 15.03 11.29 13.36
CA GLN A 228 15.22 9.86 13.17
C GLN A 228 13.91 9.25 12.70
N ILE A 229 13.97 8.39 11.68
CA ILE A 229 12.80 7.72 11.13
C ILE A 229 12.66 6.35 11.83
N GLU A 230 11.57 6.15 12.57
CA GLU A 230 11.24 4.89 13.23
C GLU A 230 9.91 4.35 12.68
N GLY A 231 9.99 3.41 11.74
CA GLY A 231 8.80 2.94 11.02
C GLY A 231 8.19 4.09 10.21
N ASP A 232 6.93 4.44 10.49
CA ASP A 232 6.24 5.60 9.89
C ASP A 232 6.31 6.86 10.78
N ASN A 233 6.96 6.76 11.94
CA ASN A 233 7.06 7.84 12.89
C ASN A 233 8.40 8.58 12.76
N LEU A 234 8.40 9.81 13.25
CA LEU A 234 9.61 10.60 13.43
C LEU A 234 9.92 10.71 14.91
N VAL A 235 11.20 10.61 15.24
CA VAL A 235 11.69 10.86 16.59
C VAL A 235 12.68 12.01 16.52
N CYS A 236 12.52 12.97 17.42
CA CYS A 236 13.46 14.05 17.61
C CYS A 236 13.69 14.28 19.11
N GLU A 237 14.82 14.87 19.43
CA GLU A 237 15.15 15.27 20.80
C GLU A 237 15.14 16.79 20.90
N VAL A 238 14.38 17.33 21.85
CA VAL A 238 14.30 18.78 22.05
C VAL A 238 14.88 19.11 23.42
N PRO A 239 15.96 19.91 23.46
CA PRO A 239 16.54 20.38 24.71
C PRO A 239 15.62 21.43 25.35
N ILE A 240 15.43 21.32 26.66
CA ILE A 240 14.69 22.28 27.48
C ILE A 240 15.49 22.63 28.72
N THR A 241 15.22 23.79 29.31
CA THR A 241 15.90 24.21 30.55
C THR A 241 15.29 23.54 31.79
N PRO A 242 16.03 23.50 32.92
CA PRO A 242 15.51 22.92 34.16
C PRO A 242 14.26 23.65 34.71
N ASP A 243 14.15 24.96 34.51
CA ASP A 243 13.00 25.75 34.92
C ASP A 243 11.77 25.48 34.04
N GLU A 244 11.91 25.40 32.72
CA GLU A 244 10.84 24.96 31.81
C GLU A 244 10.33 23.58 32.20
N ALA A 245 11.24 22.67 32.56
CA ALA A 245 10.88 21.33 32.97
C ALA A 245 10.10 21.30 34.29
N ALA A 246 10.51 22.15 35.25
CA ALA A 246 9.91 22.20 36.58
C ALA A 246 8.57 22.92 36.59
N LEU A 247 8.47 24.06 35.90
CA LEU A 247 7.32 24.97 35.94
C LEU A 247 6.31 24.72 34.80
N GLY A 248 6.75 24.04 33.74
CA GLY A 248 6.02 23.96 32.48
C GLY A 248 6.28 25.18 31.61
N ALA A 249 6.17 24.99 30.30
CA ALA A 249 6.47 26.02 29.31
C ALA A 249 5.70 25.78 28.01
N SER A 250 5.76 26.72 27.08
CA SER A 250 5.34 26.51 25.69
C SER A 250 6.57 26.64 24.81
N ILE A 251 6.94 25.56 24.13
CA ILE A 251 8.15 25.49 23.31
C ILE A 251 7.79 25.33 21.84
N ASP A 252 8.64 25.84 20.95
CA ASP A 252 8.49 25.63 19.51
C ASP A 252 9.27 24.39 19.09
N VAL A 253 8.56 23.40 18.55
CA VAL A 253 9.14 22.14 18.09
C VAL A 253 9.21 22.13 16.57
N PRO A 254 10.41 21.95 15.97
CA PRO A 254 10.54 21.78 14.53
C PRO A 254 9.83 20.51 14.06
N THR A 255 9.02 20.63 13.02
CA THR A 255 8.43 19.50 12.29
C THR A 255 8.82 19.60 10.80
N PRO A 256 8.66 18.52 10.00
CA PRO A 256 8.99 18.56 8.58
C PRO A 256 8.25 19.63 7.76
N ASP A 257 7.10 20.11 8.25
CA ASP A 257 6.27 21.14 7.56
C ASP A 257 6.39 22.54 8.20
N GLY A 258 7.31 22.72 9.15
CA GLY A 258 7.47 23.95 9.92
C GLY A 258 7.36 23.73 11.44
N SER A 259 7.51 24.81 12.21
CA SER A 259 7.48 24.73 13.68
C SER A 259 6.06 24.64 14.22
N VAL A 260 5.88 23.91 15.32
CA VAL A 260 4.61 23.79 16.05
C VAL A 260 4.84 24.14 17.50
N ASN A 261 3.98 24.99 18.07
CA ASN A 261 4.03 25.32 19.49
C ASN A 261 3.43 24.18 20.33
N VAL A 262 4.18 23.72 21.34
CA VAL A 262 3.83 22.57 22.19
C VAL A 262 3.87 22.98 23.65
N LYS A 263 2.80 22.70 24.39
CA LYS A 263 2.72 22.93 25.83
C LYS A 263 3.37 21.78 26.60
N LEU A 264 4.38 22.11 27.39
CA LEU A 264 5.02 21.23 28.35
C LEU A 264 4.30 21.31 29.69
N PRO A 265 3.88 20.17 30.27
CA PRO A 265 3.37 20.17 31.64
C PRO A 265 4.51 20.41 32.64
N ALA A 266 4.18 20.97 33.79
CA ALA A 266 5.09 21.09 34.92
C ALA A 266 5.56 19.70 35.41
N GLY A 267 6.82 19.59 35.79
CA GLY A 267 7.41 18.33 36.28
C GLY A 267 7.70 17.30 35.18
N VAL A 268 7.91 17.73 33.94
CA VAL A 268 8.31 16.83 32.84
C VAL A 268 9.67 16.19 33.15
N ARG A 269 9.83 14.93 32.74
CA ARG A 269 11.08 14.18 32.97
C ARG A 269 11.93 14.17 31.72
N SER A 270 13.26 14.14 31.90
CA SER A 270 14.17 13.87 30.78
C SER A 270 13.88 12.48 30.19
N GLY A 271 13.89 12.38 28.86
CA GLY A 271 13.49 11.20 28.10
C GLY A 271 11.97 11.02 27.92
N GLN A 272 11.13 11.82 28.58
CA GLN A 272 9.68 11.76 28.38
C GLN A 272 9.34 12.13 26.93
N SER A 273 8.48 11.34 26.30
CA SER A 273 8.09 11.54 24.90
C SER A 273 6.72 12.18 24.80
N LEU A 274 6.63 13.25 24.00
CA LEU A 274 5.39 13.93 23.65
C LEU A 274 5.02 13.61 22.20
N ARG A 275 3.76 13.22 21.96
CA ARG A 275 3.29 12.79 20.64
C ARG A 275 2.60 13.95 19.91
N LEU A 276 3.12 14.32 18.76
CA LEU A 276 2.50 15.22 17.79
C LEU A 276 1.83 14.39 16.69
N ARG A 277 0.50 14.34 16.75
CA ARG A 277 -0.29 13.50 15.83
C ARG A 277 -0.21 13.99 14.39
N GLY A 278 0.02 13.08 13.45
CA GLY A 278 0.05 13.37 12.02
C GLY A 278 1.23 14.23 11.56
N LYS A 279 2.26 14.39 12.41
CA LYS A 279 3.50 15.13 12.12
C LYS A 279 4.69 14.24 11.79
N GLY A 280 4.47 12.94 11.64
CA GLY A 280 5.48 11.95 11.29
C GLY A 280 5.71 11.82 9.78
N TRP A 281 6.25 10.67 9.40
CA TRP A 281 6.66 10.37 8.03
C TRP A 281 5.42 10.07 7.15
N PRO A 282 5.44 10.41 5.84
CA PRO A 282 4.35 10.10 4.93
C PRO A 282 4.23 8.59 4.70
N VAL A 283 2.99 8.11 4.60
CA VAL A 283 2.68 6.69 4.40
C VAL A 283 2.17 6.45 2.97
N ALA A 284 2.60 5.37 2.33
CA ALA A 284 2.28 5.06 0.93
C ALA A 284 0.77 4.95 0.62
N LYS A 285 -0.05 4.57 1.61
CA LYS A 285 -1.53 4.47 1.49
C LYS A 285 -2.25 5.79 1.79
N GLY A 286 -1.51 6.89 1.92
CA GLY A 286 -2.02 8.19 2.34
C GLY A 286 -1.98 8.37 3.86
N GLY A 287 -1.98 9.64 4.28
CA GLY A 287 -1.83 10.02 5.68
C GLY A 287 -0.37 10.11 6.13
N ARG A 288 -0.19 10.26 7.44
CA ARG A 288 1.10 10.45 8.08
C ARG A 288 1.15 9.68 9.39
N GLY A 289 2.34 9.21 9.76
CA GLY A 289 2.62 8.79 11.11
C GLY A 289 2.71 9.99 12.07
N ASP A 290 3.28 9.75 13.24
CA ASP A 290 3.40 10.76 14.29
C ASP A 290 4.84 11.19 14.53
N GLN A 291 5.01 12.35 15.14
CA GLN A 291 6.32 12.79 15.64
C GLN A 291 6.36 12.64 17.15
N PHE A 292 7.36 11.93 17.64
CA PHE A 292 7.66 11.73 19.05
C PHE A 292 8.80 12.65 19.45
N VAL A 293 8.48 13.61 20.30
CA VAL A 293 9.41 14.61 20.80
C VAL A 293 9.93 14.11 22.15
N LYS A 294 11.17 13.62 22.18
CA LYS A 294 11.86 13.25 23.42
C LYS A 294 12.41 14.51 24.05
N VAL A 295 12.02 14.79 25.28
CA VAL A 295 12.47 15.96 26.02
C VAL A 295 13.83 15.67 26.66
N ALA A 296 14.81 16.54 26.49
CA ALA A 296 16.10 16.44 27.16
C ALA A 296 16.32 17.66 28.05
N ILE A 297 16.43 17.45 29.36
CA ILE A 297 16.68 18.56 30.29
C ILE A 297 18.17 18.87 30.27
N VAL A 298 18.54 20.05 29.77
CA VAL A 298 19.94 20.46 29.61
C VAL A 298 20.21 21.65 30.53
N PRO A 299 21.14 21.53 31.51
CA PRO A 299 21.56 22.68 32.30
C PRO A 299 22.40 23.66 31.46
N PRO A 300 22.32 24.97 31.72
CA PRO A 300 23.19 25.94 31.07
C PRO A 300 24.65 25.66 31.44
N LYS A 301 25.55 25.77 30.45
CA LYS A 301 27.00 25.54 30.66
C LYS A 301 27.63 26.63 31.51
N ASP A 302 27.25 27.88 31.24
CA ASP A 302 27.76 29.06 31.91
C ASP A 302 26.61 29.72 32.67
N LEU A 303 26.83 29.98 33.96
CA LEU A 303 25.86 30.64 34.84
C LEU A 303 26.35 32.04 35.16
N SER A 304 25.46 33.03 34.99
CA SER A 304 25.68 34.36 35.55
C SER A 304 25.75 34.31 37.08
N GLN A 305 26.31 35.36 37.69
CA GLN A 305 26.39 35.45 39.15
C GLN A 305 25.00 35.38 39.81
N GLN A 306 23.99 35.98 39.18
CA GLN A 306 22.60 35.96 39.65
C GLN A 306 21.97 34.56 39.54
N GLU A 307 22.10 33.90 38.38
CA GLU A 307 21.55 32.54 38.22
C GLU A 307 22.19 31.56 39.21
N ARG A 308 23.51 31.66 39.41
CA ARG A 308 24.22 30.84 40.40
C ARG A 308 23.66 31.05 41.81
N GLU A 309 23.40 32.29 42.20
CA GLU A 309 22.80 32.60 43.51
C GLU A 309 21.43 31.93 43.65
N TYR A 310 20.58 31.96 42.62
CA TYR A 310 19.28 31.30 42.64
C TYR A 310 19.38 29.78 42.72
N TYR A 311 20.32 29.18 41.99
CA TYR A 311 20.54 27.74 42.08
C TYR A 311 21.04 27.30 43.47
N GLU A 312 21.90 28.09 44.14
CA GLU A 312 22.34 27.82 45.51
C GLU A 312 21.19 27.95 46.52
N LYS A 313 20.34 28.98 46.37
CA LYS A 313 19.11 29.13 47.17
C LYS A 313 18.19 27.93 47.00
N LEU A 314 17.96 27.49 45.76
CA LEU A 314 17.14 26.31 45.45
C LEU A 314 17.75 25.04 46.03
N ARG A 315 19.08 24.90 45.98
CA ARG A 315 19.81 23.78 46.57
C ARG A 315 19.64 23.72 48.09
N ALA A 316 19.70 24.86 48.77
CA ALA A 316 19.57 24.94 50.23
C ALA A 316 18.19 24.52 50.75
N ILE A 317 17.12 24.80 49.99
CA ILE A 317 15.73 24.47 50.37
C ILE A 317 15.25 23.12 49.82
N ARG A 318 16.06 22.42 49.01
CA ARG A 318 15.63 21.22 48.28
C ARG A 318 15.34 20.06 49.24
N THR A 319 14.11 19.56 49.20
CA THR A 319 13.69 18.34 49.91
C THR A 319 13.70 17.09 49.04
N TYR A 320 13.63 17.25 47.71
CA TYR A 320 13.57 16.15 46.75
C TYR A 320 14.95 15.54 46.46
N ASN A 321 15.08 14.22 46.65
CA ASN A 321 16.28 13.45 46.28
C ASN A 321 15.98 12.49 45.11
N PRO A 322 16.41 12.81 43.87
CA PRO A 322 16.17 11.96 42.70
C PRO A 322 16.90 10.61 42.74
N ARG A 323 17.86 10.41 43.68
CA ARG A 323 18.66 9.19 43.81
C ARG A 323 18.24 8.30 44.98
N SER A 324 17.13 8.61 45.65
CA SER A 324 16.65 7.86 46.82
C SER A 324 16.50 6.35 46.56
N HIS A 325 15.98 5.97 45.40
CA HIS A 325 15.79 4.58 44.98
C HIS A 325 17.10 3.79 44.75
N LEU A 326 18.21 4.46 44.45
CA LEU A 326 19.49 3.78 44.16
C LEU A 326 20.12 3.16 45.42
N GLN A 327 19.77 3.67 46.60
CA GLN A 327 20.29 3.16 47.89
C GLN A 327 19.84 1.74 48.21
N GLN A 328 18.81 1.23 47.52
CA GLN A 328 18.24 -0.10 47.74
C GLN A 328 18.83 -1.17 46.81
N ILE A 329 19.62 -0.78 45.81
CA ILE A 329 20.24 -1.71 44.87
C ILE A 329 21.47 -2.32 45.55
N ARG A 330 21.39 -3.61 45.90
CA ARG A 330 22.51 -4.40 46.41
C ARG A 330 23.09 -5.26 45.28
N PHE A 331 24.42 -5.36 45.24
CA PHE A 331 25.17 -6.30 44.39
C PHE A 331 25.54 -7.54 45.19
#